data_AF-A0A7G2M5P3-F1
#
_entry.id   AF-A0A7G2M5P3-F1
#
_cell.length_a   1.000
_cell.length_b   1.000
_cell.length_c   1.000
_cell.angle_alpha   90.00
_cell.angle_beta   90.00
_cell.angle_gamma   90.00
#
_symmetry.space_group_name_H-M   'P 1'
#
loop_
_entity.id
_entity.type
_entity.pdbx_description
1 polymer ?
#
loop_
_entity_poly.entity_id
_entity_poly.type
_entity_poly.pdbx_seq_one_letter_code
_entity_poly.pdbx_strand_id
1 'polypeptide(L)'
;MAQENRKNFDFIVCVDGEIATSLTKPVIIVKQGMNVLKRIDINYYAGNLSLSSEDYNLILSEQEITLFLQFDYYQYSSKGKQEIYNYEIEIGKNWFEQIFVILKIYNLDKKKYKKRLAPLSKDKKYTFDLETSEGQMIRVRKR
;
A
#
# COMPACT_ATOMS: atom_id res chain seq x y z
N MET A 1 -11.40 26.79 -14.49
CA MET A 1 -11.05 25.38 -14.19
C MET A 1 -10.67 25.33 -12.72
N ALA A 2 -11.47 24.69 -11.88
CA ALA A 2 -11.12 24.56 -10.47
C ALA A 2 -9.90 23.64 -10.38
N GLN A 3 -8.78 24.16 -9.87
CA GLN A 3 -7.62 23.34 -9.57
C GLN A 3 -8.02 22.44 -8.39
N GLU A 4 -8.24 21.14 -8.65
CA GLU A 4 -8.45 20.18 -7.57
C GLU A 4 -7.24 20.26 -6.64
N ASN A 5 -7.47 20.73 -5.42
CA ASN A 5 -6.43 20.87 -4.42
C ASN A 5 -6.05 19.46 -3.93
N ARG A 6 -4.94 18.91 -4.45
CA ARG A 6 -4.45 17.57 -4.08
C ARG A 6 -3.36 17.64 -3.03
N LYS A 7 -3.34 16.66 -2.13
CA LYS A 7 -2.24 16.40 -1.21
C LYS A 7 -1.31 15.34 -1.80
N ASN A 8 -0.01 15.59 -1.70
CA ASN A 8 1.04 14.75 -2.24
C ASN A 8 1.88 14.18 -1.09
N PHE A 9 2.27 12.93 -1.22
CA PHE A 9 3.06 12.20 -0.24
C PHE A 9 4.19 11.46 -0.97
N ASP A 10 5.40 11.55 -0.44
CA ASP A 10 6.55 10.85 -0.99
C ASP A 10 6.42 9.36 -0.63
N PHE A 11 5.90 8.59 -1.58
CA PHE A 11 5.51 7.20 -1.36
C PHE A 11 6.07 6.30 -2.46
N ILE A 12 6.78 5.25 -2.06
CA ILE A 12 7.31 4.23 -2.96
C ILE A 12 6.72 2.88 -2.58
N VAL A 13 6.15 2.19 -3.57
CA VAL A 13 5.79 0.77 -3.44
C VAL A 13 6.83 -0.06 -4.15
N CYS A 14 7.41 -1.02 -3.44
CA CYS A 14 8.29 -2.04 -4.00
C CYS A 14 7.60 -3.40 -3.91
N VAL A 15 7.50 -4.13 -5.01
CA VAL A 15 6.99 -5.51 -5.04
C VAL A 15 8.11 -6.44 -5.42
N ASP A 16 8.43 -7.40 -4.55
CA ASP A 16 9.44 -8.43 -4.77
C ASP A 16 10.85 -7.92 -5.11
N GLY A 17 11.17 -6.71 -4.63
CA GLY A 17 12.44 -6.02 -4.85
C GLY A 17 12.44 -5.03 -6.01
N GLU A 18 11.35 -4.92 -6.75
CA GLU A 18 11.21 -3.99 -7.89
C GLU A 18 10.30 -2.82 -7.52
N ILE A 19 10.66 -1.60 -7.90
CA ILE A 19 9.81 -0.42 -7.70
C ILE A 19 8.60 -0.51 -8.64
N ALA A 20 7.40 -0.46 -8.08
CA ALA A 20 6.17 -0.33 -8.85
C ALA A 20 6.09 1.10 -9.39
N THR A 21 6.19 1.25 -10.71
CA THR A 21 6.12 2.54 -11.41
C THR A 21 4.72 3.13 -11.41
N SER A 22 3.70 2.27 -11.44
CA SER A 22 2.28 2.61 -11.31
C SER A 22 1.55 1.49 -10.56
N LEU A 23 0.35 1.82 -10.05
CA LEU A 23 -0.58 0.86 -9.44
C LEU A 23 -1.88 0.89 -10.23
N THR A 24 -2.53 -0.27 -10.41
CA THR A 24 -3.83 -0.31 -11.08
C THR A 24 -4.96 -0.26 -10.06
N LYS A 25 -5.95 0.60 -10.34
CA LYS A 25 -7.12 0.86 -9.47
C LYS A 25 -6.72 1.08 -8.00
N PRO A 26 -5.73 1.93 -7.70
CA PRO A 26 -5.31 2.13 -6.33
C PRO A 26 -6.39 2.92 -5.58
N VAL A 27 -6.76 2.44 -4.39
CA VAL A 27 -7.82 3.01 -3.56
C VAL A 27 -7.42 2.91 -2.09
N ILE A 28 -7.78 3.91 -1.30
CA ILE A 28 -7.77 3.81 0.17
C ILE A 28 -9.19 3.52 0.62
N ILE A 29 -9.39 2.39 1.30
CA ILE A 29 -10.65 2.05 1.96
C ILE A 29 -10.60 2.57 3.39
N VAL A 30 -11.55 3.44 3.73
CA VAL A 30 -11.77 3.93 5.09
C VAL A 30 -12.85 3.09 5.74
N LYS A 31 -12.53 2.42 6.85
CA LYS A 31 -13.48 1.64 7.64
C LYS A 31 -13.62 2.20 9.04
N GLN A 32 -14.79 2.01 9.63
CA GLN A 32 -15.05 2.21 11.06
C GLN A 32 -15.72 0.93 11.58
N GLY A 33 -14.96 0.17 12.37
CA GLY A 33 -15.30 -1.22 12.69
C GLY A 33 -15.44 -2.08 11.42
N MET A 34 -16.60 -2.71 11.24
CA MET A 34 -16.89 -3.57 10.08
C MET A 34 -17.44 -2.80 8.87
N ASN A 35 -17.79 -1.52 9.03
CA ASN A 35 -18.45 -0.73 8.01
C ASN A 35 -17.44 0.00 7.13
N VAL A 36 -17.65 -0.03 5.82
CA VAL A 36 -16.90 0.81 4.87
C VAL A 36 -17.56 2.19 4.84
N LEU A 37 -16.85 3.20 5.31
CA LEU A 37 -17.31 4.60 5.29
C LEU A 37 -17.11 5.21 3.91
N LYS A 38 -15.92 5.02 3.32
CA LYS A 38 -15.55 5.64 2.05
C LYS A 38 -14.52 4.80 1.31
N ARG A 39 -14.53 4.92 -0.02
CA ARG A 39 -13.46 4.50 -0.92
C ARG A 39 -12.88 5.75 -1.56
N ILE A 40 -11.60 5.99 -1.36
CA ILE A 40 -10.89 7.18 -1.84
C ILE A 40 -10.01 6.76 -3.00
N ASP A 41 -10.35 7.20 -4.20
CA ASP A 41 -9.50 6.99 -5.37
C ASP A 41 -8.21 7.81 -5.20
N ILE A 42 -7.07 7.15 -5.36
CA ILE A 42 -5.77 7.80 -5.24
C ILE A 42 -5.06 7.77 -6.59
N ASN A 43 -4.16 8.73 -6.79
CA ASN A 43 -3.21 8.69 -7.89
C ASN A 43 -1.88 8.20 -7.34
N TYR A 44 -1.19 7.37 -8.11
CA TYR A 44 0.12 6.90 -7.76
C TYR A 44 1.03 6.81 -8.99
N TYR A 45 2.26 7.30 -8.80
CA TYR A 45 3.42 6.92 -9.59
C TYR A 45 4.61 6.76 -8.63
N ALA A 46 5.68 6.09 -9.04
CA ALA A 46 6.83 5.88 -8.17
C ALA A 46 7.34 7.21 -7.57
N GLY A 47 7.31 7.30 -6.24
CA GLY A 47 7.73 8.50 -5.50
C GLY A 47 6.59 9.47 -5.16
N ASN A 48 5.36 9.23 -5.62
CA ASN A 48 4.22 10.08 -5.30
C ASN A 48 2.93 9.27 -5.15
N LEU A 49 2.30 9.40 -3.99
CA LEU A 49 0.90 9.10 -3.78
C LEU A 49 0.16 10.42 -3.59
N SER A 50 -0.97 10.60 -4.24
CA SER A 50 -1.79 11.79 -4.02
C SER A 50 -3.28 11.51 -3.96
N LEU A 51 -3.98 12.27 -3.12
CA LEU A 51 -5.43 12.24 -2.97
C LEU A 51 -5.99 13.66 -2.82
N SER A 52 -7.31 13.81 -2.90
CA SER A 52 -7.94 15.13 -2.74
C SER A 52 -7.70 15.69 -1.32
N SER A 53 -7.63 17.00 -1.18
CA SER A 53 -7.51 17.62 0.15
C SER A 53 -8.73 17.36 1.03
N GLU A 54 -9.91 17.22 0.43
CA GLU A 54 -11.14 16.86 1.14
C GLU A 54 -11.03 15.46 1.76
N ASP A 55 -10.60 14.48 0.98
CA ASP A 55 -10.40 13.11 1.45
C ASP A 55 -9.30 13.03 2.51
N TYR A 56 -8.23 13.81 2.34
CA TYR A 56 -7.16 13.87 3.33
C TYR A 56 -7.66 14.44 4.66
N ASN A 57 -8.42 15.53 4.61
CA ASN A 57 -8.99 16.13 5.81
C ASN A 57 -9.98 15.18 6.51
N LEU A 58 -10.78 14.43 5.75
CA LEU A 58 -11.67 13.39 6.28
C LEU A 58 -10.86 12.31 7.02
N ILE A 59 -9.77 11.81 6.42
CA ILE A 59 -8.89 10.83 7.07
C ILE A 59 -8.36 11.38 8.40
N LEU A 60 -7.97 12.65 8.45
CA LEU A 60 -7.43 13.26 9.67
C LEU A 60 -8.51 13.46 10.75
N SER A 61 -9.70 13.93 10.37
CA SER A 61 -10.77 14.28 11.33
C SER A 61 -11.45 13.07 11.96
N GLU A 62 -11.61 11.97 11.21
CA GLU A 62 -12.37 10.81 11.68
C GLU A 62 -11.63 10.02 12.75
N GLN A 63 -12.27 9.77 13.89
CA GLN A 63 -11.69 8.96 14.97
C GLN A 63 -12.03 7.47 14.77
N GLU A 64 -11.18 6.59 15.31
CA GLU A 64 -11.41 5.14 15.31
C GLU A 64 -11.57 4.51 13.92
N ILE A 65 -10.94 5.11 12.91
CA ILE A 65 -10.91 4.54 11.55
C ILE A 65 -9.75 3.58 11.36
N THR A 66 -9.96 2.61 10.48
CA THR A 66 -8.90 1.76 9.92
C THR A 66 -8.80 2.04 8.42
N LEU A 67 -7.58 2.19 7.93
CA LEU A 67 -7.31 2.50 6.53
C LEU A 67 -6.67 1.30 5.84
N PHE A 68 -7.13 0.98 4.63
CA PHE A 68 -6.52 -0.06 3.80
C PHE A 68 -6.14 0.50 2.44
N LEU A 69 -4.86 0.47 2.11
CA LEU A 69 -4.38 0.68 0.75
C LEU A 69 -4.62 -0.60 -0.07
N GLN A 70 -5.49 -0.51 -1.07
CA GLN A 70 -5.79 -1.61 -1.98
C GLN A 70 -5.39 -1.23 -3.40
N PHE A 71 -4.78 -2.19 -4.12
CA PHE A 71 -4.48 -2.03 -5.54
C PHE A 71 -4.21 -3.38 -6.23
N ASP A 72 -4.28 -3.34 -7.56
CA ASP A 72 -3.86 -4.43 -8.43
C ASP A 72 -2.44 -4.17 -8.94
N TYR A 73 -1.61 -5.22 -8.92
CA TYR A 73 -0.26 -5.21 -9.45
C TYR A 73 -0.10 -6.28 -10.54
N TYR A 74 0.21 -5.82 -11.75
CA TYR A 74 0.48 -6.70 -12.88
C TYR A 74 1.95 -7.04 -12.96
N GLN A 75 2.24 -8.32 -13.01
CA GLN A 75 3.59 -8.81 -13.25
C GLN A 75 3.61 -9.69 -14.49
N TYR A 76 4.54 -9.41 -15.40
CA TYR A 76 4.79 -10.29 -16.52
C TYR A 76 5.79 -11.37 -16.09
N SER A 77 5.40 -12.63 -16.25
CA SER A 77 6.35 -13.72 -16.16
C SER A 77 7.32 -13.69 -17.33
N SER A 78 8.48 -14.32 -17.18
CA SER A 78 9.46 -14.50 -18.27
C SER A 78 8.89 -15.24 -19.50
N LYS A 79 7.73 -15.89 -19.36
CA LYS A 79 7.01 -16.59 -20.43
C LYS A 79 5.90 -15.74 -21.06
N GLY A 80 5.84 -14.44 -20.77
CA GLY A 80 4.85 -13.51 -21.33
C GLY A 80 3.45 -13.62 -20.72
N LYS A 81 3.21 -14.56 -19.80
CA LYS A 81 1.94 -14.62 -19.07
C LYS A 81 1.89 -13.48 -18.06
N GLN A 82 0.83 -12.69 -18.13
CA GLN A 82 0.50 -11.65 -17.15
C GLN A 82 -0.19 -12.29 -15.95
N GLU A 83 0.33 -12.00 -14.76
CA GLU A 83 -0.26 -12.37 -13.49
C GLU A 83 -0.76 -11.12 -12.78
N ILE A 84 -1.91 -11.23 -12.11
CA ILE A 84 -2.53 -10.15 -11.35
C ILE A 84 -2.44 -10.51 -9.88
N TYR A 85 -1.85 -9.61 -9.09
CA TYR A 85 -1.77 -9.72 -7.64
C TYR A 85 -2.57 -8.60 -7.00
N ASN A 86 -3.53 -8.94 -6.14
CA ASN A 86 -4.33 -7.98 -5.40
C ASN A 86 -3.73 -7.79 -4.00
N TYR A 87 -3.29 -6.59 -3.69
CA TYR A 87 -2.76 -6.23 -2.39
C TYR A 87 -3.78 -5.39 -1.62
N GLU A 88 -3.88 -5.62 -0.32
CA GLU A 88 -4.71 -4.88 0.62
C GLU A 88 -3.92 -4.79 1.93
N ILE A 89 -3.39 -3.61 2.21
CA ILE A 89 -2.46 -3.39 3.31
C ILE A 89 -3.08 -2.36 4.24
N GLU A 90 -3.20 -2.73 5.51
CA GLU A 90 -3.58 -1.77 6.54
C GLU A 90 -2.48 -0.71 6.67
N ILE A 91 -2.87 0.57 6.56
CA ILE A 91 -1.95 1.71 6.65
C ILE A 91 -2.32 2.57 7.86
N GLY A 92 -1.33 3.20 8.47
CA GLY A 92 -1.55 4.14 9.57
C GLY A 92 -1.73 5.56 9.05
N LYS A 93 -2.50 6.39 9.76
CA LYS A 93 -2.59 7.84 9.47
C LYS A 93 -1.22 8.50 9.48
N ASN A 94 -0.36 8.07 10.40
CA ASN A 94 0.99 8.56 10.56
C ASN A 94 1.85 8.37 9.29
N TRP A 95 1.50 7.47 8.37
CA TRP A 95 2.22 7.31 7.10
C TRP A 95 2.11 8.57 6.22
N PHE A 96 1.04 9.35 6.36
CA PHE A 96 0.85 10.62 5.64
C PHE A 96 1.60 11.80 6.28
N GLU A 97 2.13 11.61 7.49
CA GLU A 97 2.88 12.62 8.23
C GLU A 97 4.39 12.43 8.09
N GLN A 98 4.83 11.28 7.56
CA GLN A 98 6.24 10.99 7.31
C GLN A 98 6.77 11.81 6.14
N ILE A 99 8.06 12.16 6.20
CA ILE A 99 8.75 12.81 5.09
C ILE A 99 8.77 11.87 3.87
N PHE A 100 8.90 10.57 4.10
CA PHE A 100 8.78 9.55 3.06
C PHE A 100 8.26 8.23 3.64
N VAL A 101 7.66 7.41 2.77
CA VAL A 101 7.27 6.03 3.05
C VAL A 101 7.70 5.11 1.91
N ILE A 102 8.35 4.00 2.26
CA ILE A 102 8.69 2.92 1.35
C ILE A 102 8.02 1.63 1.83
N LEU A 103 7.04 1.17 1.07
CA LEU A 103 6.29 -0.05 1.31
C LEU A 103 6.90 -1.20 0.51
N LYS A 104 7.54 -2.17 1.18
CA LYS A 104 8.23 -3.31 0.55
C LYS A 104 7.39 -4.57 0.69
N ILE A 105 6.70 -4.95 -0.37
CA ILE A 105 5.79 -6.10 -0.43
C ILE A 105 6.53 -7.33 -0.95
N TYR A 106 6.28 -8.47 -0.30
CA TYR A 106 6.86 -9.76 -0.64
C TYR A 106 5.76 -10.78 -0.93
N ASN A 107 5.74 -11.29 -2.16
CA ASN A 107 4.78 -12.29 -2.61
C ASN A 107 5.22 -13.70 -2.20
N LEU A 108 4.42 -14.36 -1.37
CA LEU A 108 4.69 -15.69 -0.83
C LEU A 108 4.29 -16.84 -1.75
N ASP A 109 3.70 -16.57 -2.92
CA ASP A 109 3.64 -17.56 -4.00
C ASP A 109 5.05 -17.81 -4.58
N LYS A 110 5.97 -16.84 -4.45
CA LYS A 110 7.37 -17.02 -4.84
C LYS A 110 8.15 -17.80 -3.78
N LYS A 111 8.78 -18.89 -4.20
CA LYS A 111 9.59 -19.79 -3.35
C LYS A 111 10.64 -19.05 -2.51
N LYS A 112 11.26 -17.98 -3.06
CA LYS A 112 12.28 -17.18 -2.34
C LYS A 112 11.75 -16.56 -1.04
N TYR A 113 10.49 -16.12 -1.04
CA TYR A 113 9.88 -15.47 0.12
C TYR A 113 9.14 -16.46 1.01
N LYS A 114 8.41 -17.42 0.43
CA LYS A 114 7.64 -18.43 1.17
C LYS A 114 8.43 -19.15 2.27
N LYS A 115 9.70 -19.44 1.99
CA LYS A 115 10.61 -20.14 2.92
C LYS A 115 11.10 -19.26 4.06
N ARG A 116 11.20 -17.94 3.85
CA ARG A 116 11.85 -16.98 4.77
C ARG A 116 10.85 -16.11 5.52
N LEU A 117 9.61 -16.02 5.04
CA LEU A 117 8.61 -15.07 5.51
C LEU A 117 7.32 -15.75 5.89
N ALA A 118 6.65 -15.22 6.92
CA ALA A 118 5.28 -15.54 7.27
C ALA A 118 4.30 -14.60 6.55
N PRO A 119 3.11 -15.09 6.17
CA PRO A 119 2.08 -14.23 5.58
C PRO A 119 1.58 -13.19 6.58
N LEU A 120 1.03 -12.10 6.04
CA LEU A 120 0.40 -11.03 6.83
C LEU A 120 -0.72 -11.57 7.73
N SER A 121 -1.52 -12.49 7.19
CA SER A 121 -2.56 -13.24 7.88
C SER A 121 -2.75 -14.60 7.19
N LYS A 122 -3.55 -15.51 7.77
CA LYS A 122 -3.71 -16.87 7.24
C LYS A 122 -4.27 -16.91 5.81
N ASP A 123 -5.03 -15.90 5.42
CA ASP A 123 -5.71 -15.76 4.12
C ASP A 123 -4.88 -14.99 3.07
N LYS A 124 -3.84 -14.26 3.48
CA LYS A 124 -3.01 -13.48 2.55
C LYS A 124 -1.79 -14.28 2.09
N LYS A 125 -1.45 -14.15 0.81
CA LYS A 125 -0.27 -14.78 0.20
C LYS A 125 0.90 -13.82 0.05
N TYR A 126 0.96 -12.80 0.91
CA TYR A 126 2.03 -11.81 0.91
C TYR A 126 2.29 -11.33 2.33
N THR A 127 3.39 -10.60 2.48
CA THR A 127 3.70 -9.81 3.67
C THR A 127 4.41 -8.54 3.23
N PHE A 128 4.69 -7.63 4.15
CA PHE A 128 5.39 -6.39 3.84
C PHE A 128 6.29 -5.92 4.98
N ASP A 129 7.38 -5.27 4.60
CA ASP A 129 8.17 -4.40 5.47
C ASP A 129 7.81 -2.93 5.15
N LEU A 130 8.01 -2.05 6.13
CA LEU A 130 7.80 -0.61 6.00
C LEU A 130 9.10 0.10 6.36
N GLU A 131 9.46 1.12 5.60
CA GLU A 131 10.52 2.06 5.94
C GLU A 131 9.97 3.48 5.82
N THR A 132 10.26 4.30 6.81
CA THR A 132 9.82 5.70 6.90
C THR A 132 10.98 6.58 7.34
N SER A 133 10.77 7.90 7.35
CA SER A 133 11.75 8.85 7.87
C SER A 133 12.13 8.62 9.34
N GLU A 134 11.25 7.99 10.12
CA GLU A 134 11.43 7.76 11.55
C GLU A 134 11.95 6.36 11.88
N GLY A 135 12.02 5.45 10.91
CA GLY A 135 12.57 4.12 11.13
C GLY A 135 12.00 3.05 10.20
N GLN A 136 12.04 1.80 10.65
CA GLN A 136 11.61 0.65 9.85
C GLN A 136 10.85 -0.38 10.66
N MET A 137 9.83 -0.96 10.04
CA MET A 137 9.14 -2.16 10.50
C MET A 137 9.54 -3.33 9.61
N ILE A 138 10.32 -4.25 10.17
CA ILE A 138 10.77 -5.46 9.45
C ILE A 138 9.99 -6.67 9.98
N ARG A 139 9.44 -7.48 9.07
CA ARG A 139 8.78 -8.74 9.43
C ARG A 139 9.78 -9.76 9.94
N VAL A 140 9.39 -10.44 11.01
CA VAL A 140 10.12 -11.57 11.56
C VAL A 140 10.36 -12.62 10.46
N ARG A 141 11.63 -12.97 10.27
CA ARG A 141 12.03 -14.00 9.32
C ARG A 141 11.95 -15.38 9.97
N LYS A 142 11.51 -16.39 9.21
CA LYS A 142 11.58 -17.79 9.62
C LYS A 142 13.06 -18.17 9.75
N ARG A 143 13.42 -18.77 10.89
CA ARG A 143 14.74 -19.38 11.10
C ARG A 143 14.83 -20.71 10.36
#